data_AF-A0A2A4Z9D6-F1
#
_entry.id   AF-A0A2A4Z9D6-F1
#
_cell.length_a   1.000
_cell.length_b   1.000
_cell.length_c   1.000
_cell.angle_alpha   90.00
_cell.angle_beta   90.00
_cell.angle_gamma   90.00
#
_symmetry.space_group_name_H-M   'P 1'
#
loop_
_entity.id
_entity.type
_entity.pdbx_description
1 polymer ?
#
loop_
_entity_poly.entity_id
_entity_poly.type
_entity_poly.pdbx_seq_one_letter_code
_entity_poly.pdbx_strand_id
1 'polypeptide(L)'
;MLLSQIKTLDGNSRVVVRDGTEAYIISGVSSTYELVMKSIKNGLTLAEQINRLEFEQAVDLHHLHHRHQLITPIDKPSDIHMHVSGLQEMRTMPKIAEISVVGQDGNLFTVGFCMAYILPTELISHRAAPLSLQVGEDAVLLGPEILTGDLPEAIMGTLSQVRNGQVIYKDRLSLNEIFIAYPRVKFKFETSHTADVFIQLFSPFERFQTPDTKMQDGDVFELAIDQFGLPLDNPWKPNMLQKQARA
;
A
#
# COMPACT_ATOMS: atom_id res chain seq x y z
N MET A 1 -4.16 13.91 -4.30
CA MET A 1 -5.20 12.91 -4.62
C MET A 1 -4.76 11.52 -4.16
N LEU A 2 -5.73 10.66 -3.90
CA LEU A 2 -5.54 9.26 -3.51
C LEU A 2 -6.08 8.34 -4.60
N LEU A 3 -5.41 7.22 -4.85
CA LEU A 3 -5.84 6.15 -5.73
C LEU A 3 -6.07 4.86 -4.94
N SER A 4 -7.17 4.18 -5.20
CA SER A 4 -7.46 2.84 -4.68
C SER A 4 -7.90 1.93 -5.80
N GLN A 5 -7.85 0.61 -5.58
CA GLN A 5 -8.52 -0.35 -6.44
C GLN A 5 -9.62 -1.09 -5.67
N ILE A 6 -10.73 -1.37 -6.35
CA ILE A 6 -11.85 -2.12 -5.79
C ILE A 6 -12.15 -3.33 -6.66
N LYS A 7 -12.66 -4.39 -6.04
CA LYS A 7 -13.27 -5.52 -6.74
C LYS A 7 -14.79 -5.30 -6.78
N THR A 8 -15.33 -5.15 -7.98
CA THR A 8 -16.78 -5.01 -8.18
C THR A 8 -17.49 -6.36 -8.08
N LEU A 9 -18.81 -6.34 -7.91
CA LEU A 9 -19.63 -7.56 -7.73
C LEU A 9 -19.59 -8.51 -8.93
N ASP A 10 -19.34 -7.97 -10.12
CA ASP A 10 -19.13 -8.71 -11.36
C ASP A 10 -17.72 -9.35 -11.45
N GLY A 11 -16.89 -9.19 -10.41
CA GLY A 11 -15.54 -9.73 -10.34
C GLY A 11 -14.49 -8.91 -11.10
N ASN A 12 -14.85 -7.76 -11.65
CA ASN A 12 -13.88 -6.90 -12.32
C ASN A 12 -13.14 -6.00 -11.33
N SER A 13 -11.95 -5.53 -11.72
CA SER A 13 -11.24 -4.48 -10.98
C SER A 13 -11.64 -3.10 -11.52
N ARG A 14 -11.67 -2.11 -10.64
CA ARG A 14 -11.86 -0.69 -10.98
C ARG A 14 -10.89 0.16 -10.19
N VAL A 15 -10.46 1.27 -10.79
CA VAL A 15 -9.64 2.29 -10.12
C VAL A 15 -10.56 3.37 -9.59
N VAL A 16 -10.35 3.75 -8.34
CA VAL A 16 -11.06 4.84 -7.68
C VAL A 16 -10.07 5.96 -7.41
N VAL A 17 -10.45 7.19 -7.75
CA VAL A 17 -9.72 8.40 -7.36
C VAL A 17 -10.54 9.20 -6.38
N ARG A 18 -9.86 9.84 -5.43
CA ARG A 18 -10.47 10.90 -4.61
C ARG A 18 -9.51 12.04 -4.32
N ASP A 19 -10.09 13.21 -4.12
CA ASP A 19 -9.45 14.35 -3.51
C ASP A 19 -10.37 14.88 -2.41
N GLY A 20 -9.98 14.72 -1.15
CA GLY A 20 -10.87 14.89 0.00
C GLY A 20 -11.78 13.67 0.23
N THR A 21 -13.08 13.91 0.42
CA THR A 21 -14.05 12.88 0.86
C THR A 21 -14.77 12.19 -0.29
N GLU A 22 -14.90 12.84 -1.45
CA GLU A 22 -15.63 12.29 -2.58
C GLU A 22 -14.74 11.40 -3.43
N ALA A 23 -15.22 10.18 -3.70
CA ALA A 23 -14.48 9.16 -4.44
C ALA A 23 -15.26 8.70 -5.66
N TYR A 24 -14.56 8.58 -6.80
CA TYR A 24 -15.16 8.28 -8.09
C TYR A 24 -14.39 7.18 -8.81
N ILE A 25 -15.10 6.29 -9.50
CA ILE A 25 -14.48 5.33 -10.40
C ILE A 25 -13.95 6.05 -11.65
N ILE A 26 -12.71 5.77 -12.02
CA ILE A 26 -12.10 6.30 -13.24
C ILE A 26 -12.52 5.44 -14.44
N SER A 27 -13.10 6.05 -15.45
CA SER A 27 -13.49 5.38 -16.70
C SER A 27 -12.29 5.12 -17.60
N GLY A 28 -12.39 4.05 -18.41
CA GLY A 28 -11.41 3.73 -19.44
C GLY A 28 -10.05 3.21 -18.95
N VAL A 29 -9.99 2.76 -17.69
CA VAL A 29 -8.89 1.97 -17.10
C VAL A 29 -9.47 0.96 -16.11
N SER A 30 -8.87 -0.23 -16.06
CA SER A 30 -9.29 -1.33 -15.18
C SER A 30 -8.35 -1.53 -13.97
N SER A 31 -7.16 -0.93 -14.02
CA SER A 31 -6.16 -1.01 -12.96
C SER A 31 -5.31 0.27 -12.89
N THR A 32 -4.73 0.54 -11.71
CA THR A 32 -3.76 1.62 -11.50
C THR A 32 -2.54 1.43 -12.38
N TYR A 33 -2.12 0.19 -12.62
CA TYR A 33 -1.04 -0.11 -13.57
C TYR A 33 -1.37 0.36 -14.99
N GLU A 34 -2.57 0.04 -15.48
CA GLU A 34 -3.03 0.51 -16.80
C GLU A 34 -3.07 2.05 -16.88
N LEU A 35 -3.55 2.71 -15.81
CA LEU A 35 -3.54 4.17 -15.70
C LEU A 35 -2.12 4.76 -15.76
N VAL A 36 -1.17 4.16 -15.05
CA VAL A 36 0.24 4.58 -15.07
C VAL A 36 0.84 4.38 -16.46
N MET A 37 0.62 3.23 -17.09
CA MET A 37 1.11 2.95 -18.45
C MET A 37 0.53 3.91 -19.48
N LYS A 38 -0.75 4.29 -19.35
CA LYS A 38 -1.40 5.32 -20.18
C LYS A 38 -0.75 6.69 -19.98
N SER A 39 -0.43 7.04 -18.74
CA SER A 39 0.28 8.29 -18.38
C SER A 39 1.67 8.34 -19.03
N ILE A 40 2.46 7.26 -18.86
CA ILE A 40 3.80 7.11 -19.45
C ILE A 40 3.73 7.23 -20.98
N LYS A 41 2.81 6.49 -21.62
CA LYS A 41 2.65 6.51 -23.08
C LYS A 41 2.32 7.91 -23.62
N ASN A 42 1.53 8.67 -22.87
CA ASN A 42 1.10 10.01 -23.28
C ASN A 42 2.06 11.12 -22.85
N GLY A 43 3.12 10.79 -22.11
CA GLY A 43 4.05 11.78 -21.55
C GLY A 43 3.38 12.73 -20.54
N LEU A 44 2.41 12.23 -19.78
CA LEU A 44 1.65 13.00 -18.79
C LEU A 44 1.99 12.56 -17.37
N THR A 45 1.88 13.48 -16.42
CA THR A 45 1.77 13.12 -15.00
C THR A 45 0.49 12.33 -14.74
N LEU A 46 0.44 11.58 -13.64
CA LEU A 46 -0.80 10.88 -13.24
C LEU A 46 -1.97 11.85 -13.08
N ALA A 47 -1.74 13.00 -12.43
CA ALA A 47 -2.76 14.01 -12.24
C ALA A 47 -3.33 14.54 -13.57
N GLU A 48 -2.46 14.85 -14.53
CA GLU A 48 -2.87 15.28 -15.87
C GLU A 48 -3.61 14.18 -16.63
N GLN A 49 -3.16 12.93 -16.52
CA GLN A 49 -3.83 11.81 -17.16
C GLN A 49 -5.22 11.58 -16.58
N ILE A 50 -5.38 11.63 -15.25
CA ILE A 50 -6.67 11.49 -14.56
C ILE A 50 -7.62 12.62 -14.95
N ASN A 51 -7.15 13.87 -15.01
CA ASN A 51 -7.96 15.02 -15.41
C ASN A 51 -8.47 14.96 -16.87
N ARG A 52 -7.92 14.08 -17.70
CA ARG A 52 -8.39 13.82 -19.08
C ARG A 52 -9.34 12.64 -19.20
N LEU A 53 -9.54 11.88 -18.12
CA LEU A 53 -10.46 10.75 -18.09
C LEU A 53 -11.82 11.19 -17.55
N GLU A 54 -12.85 10.45 -17.94
CA GLU A 54 -14.18 10.62 -17.37
C GLU A 54 -14.30 9.85 -16.06
N PHE A 55 -15.20 10.31 -15.19
CA PHE A 55 -15.54 9.64 -13.95
C PHE A 55 -16.92 9.00 -14.07
N GLU A 56 -17.04 7.79 -13.53
CA GLU A 56 -18.32 7.11 -13.41
C GLU A 56 -19.01 7.51 -12.08
N GLN A 57 -19.84 6.61 -11.54
CA GLN A 57 -20.55 6.85 -10.28
C GLN A 57 -19.61 7.08 -9.10
N ALA A 58 -20.07 7.91 -8.17
CA ALA A 58 -19.44 8.05 -6.85
C ALA A 58 -19.53 6.73 -6.07
N VAL A 59 -18.53 6.46 -5.25
CA VAL A 59 -18.44 5.26 -4.41
C VAL A 59 -18.22 5.64 -2.95
N ASP A 60 -18.81 4.86 -2.04
CA ASP A 60 -18.53 4.96 -0.61
C ASP A 60 -17.32 4.07 -0.27
N LEU A 61 -16.13 4.65 -0.31
CA LEU A 61 -14.88 3.93 -0.01
C LEU A 61 -14.83 3.42 1.44
N HIS A 62 -15.42 4.13 2.40
CA HIS A 62 -15.45 3.66 3.80
C HIS A 62 -16.30 2.39 3.92
N HIS A 63 -17.45 2.35 3.25
CA HIS A 63 -18.29 1.15 3.18
C HIS A 63 -17.57 -0.01 2.49
N LEU A 64 -16.91 0.24 1.35
CA LEU A 64 -16.14 -0.79 0.64
C LEU A 64 -14.96 -1.31 1.48
N HIS A 65 -14.31 -0.43 2.25
CA HIS A 65 -13.22 -0.79 3.16
C HIS A 65 -13.70 -1.71 4.27
N HIS A 66 -14.79 -1.34 4.95
CA HIS A 66 -15.39 -2.15 6.00
C HIS A 66 -15.86 -3.52 5.48
N ARG A 67 -16.23 -3.62 4.19
CA ARG A 67 -16.63 -4.87 3.53
C ARG A 67 -15.46 -5.66 2.94
N HIS A 68 -14.22 -5.22 3.12
CA HIS A 68 -13.01 -5.84 2.55
C HIS A 68 -13.08 -5.97 1.01
N GLN A 69 -13.62 -4.96 0.33
CA GLN A 69 -13.76 -4.93 -1.14
C GLN A 69 -12.68 -4.11 -1.84
N LEU A 70 -11.79 -3.45 -1.08
CA LEU A 70 -10.56 -2.90 -1.64
C LEU A 70 -9.56 -4.01 -1.90
N ILE A 71 -8.84 -3.89 -3.01
CA ILE A 71 -7.75 -4.76 -3.40
C ILE A 71 -6.45 -3.94 -3.46
N THR A 72 -5.30 -4.61 -3.55
CA THR A 72 -3.98 -3.95 -3.62
C THR A 72 -4.06 -2.76 -4.59
N PRO A 73 -3.63 -1.56 -4.19
CA PRO A 73 -3.86 -0.36 -4.97
C PRO A 73 -3.04 -0.33 -6.27
N ILE A 74 -2.08 -1.25 -6.42
CA ILE A 74 -1.43 -1.59 -7.68
C ILE A 74 -1.08 -3.08 -7.71
N ASP A 75 -1.21 -3.68 -8.88
CA ASP A 75 -0.64 -4.99 -9.22
C ASP A 75 -0.20 -4.94 -10.68
N LYS A 76 0.56 -5.93 -11.13
CA LYS A 76 1.07 -6.01 -12.50
C LYS A 76 0.45 -7.17 -13.27
N PRO A 77 0.45 -7.10 -14.61
CA PRO A 77 0.26 -8.27 -15.45
C PRO A 77 1.26 -9.41 -15.12
N SER A 78 0.89 -10.65 -15.43
CA SER A 78 1.70 -11.83 -15.10
C SER A 78 3.06 -11.87 -15.79
N ASP A 79 3.17 -11.27 -16.98
CA ASP A 79 4.36 -11.20 -17.83
C ASP A 79 5.32 -10.06 -17.48
N ILE A 80 4.90 -9.15 -16.60
CA ILE A 80 5.73 -8.03 -16.13
C ILE A 80 6.50 -8.46 -14.88
N HIS A 81 7.67 -7.87 -14.59
CA HIS A 81 8.36 -8.12 -13.34
C HIS A 81 7.99 -7.10 -12.25
N MET A 82 8.06 -7.56 -11.00
CA MET A 82 7.93 -6.71 -9.82
C MET A 82 9.17 -6.86 -8.97
N HIS A 83 9.78 -5.73 -8.62
CA HIS A 83 10.96 -5.66 -7.80
C HIS A 83 10.59 -5.04 -6.46
N VAL A 84 10.81 -5.78 -5.37
CA VAL A 84 10.51 -5.31 -4.01
C VAL A 84 11.79 -5.27 -3.18
N SER A 85 12.09 -4.13 -2.57
CA SER A 85 13.24 -3.93 -1.69
C SER A 85 12.82 -3.51 -0.28
N GLY A 86 13.72 -3.62 0.70
CA GLY A 86 13.43 -3.27 2.10
C GLY A 86 12.73 -4.36 2.93
N LEU A 87 12.66 -5.60 2.43
CA LEU A 87 11.94 -6.71 3.08
C LEU A 87 12.55 -7.19 4.41
N GLN A 88 13.85 -7.02 4.59
CA GLN A 88 14.60 -7.60 5.73
C GLN A 88 14.58 -6.72 6.99
N GLU A 89 14.16 -5.46 6.88
CA GLU A 89 14.10 -4.55 8.02
C GLU A 89 12.82 -4.81 8.82
N MET A 90 12.90 -5.19 10.10
CA MET A 90 11.76 -5.23 11.03
C MET A 90 10.45 -5.76 10.41
N ARG A 91 10.48 -6.98 9.83
CA ARG A 91 9.47 -7.57 8.93
C ARG A 91 8.00 -7.27 9.29
N THR A 92 7.58 -7.51 10.52
CA THR A 92 6.16 -7.36 10.94
C THR A 92 5.75 -5.94 11.30
N MET A 93 6.68 -4.99 11.29
CA MET A 93 6.38 -3.59 11.61
C MET A 93 5.77 -2.88 10.41
N PRO A 94 4.91 -1.87 10.65
CA PRO A 94 4.35 -1.10 9.56
C PRO A 94 5.46 -0.42 8.76
N LYS A 95 5.21 -0.26 7.46
CA LYS A 95 6.11 0.29 6.46
C LYS A 95 5.38 1.35 5.67
N ILE A 96 6.14 2.20 4.99
CA ILE A 96 5.63 2.95 3.86
C ILE A 96 6.31 2.38 2.61
N ALA A 97 5.55 2.32 1.52
CA ALA A 97 5.98 1.84 0.22
C ALA A 97 6.03 3.02 -0.77
N GLU A 98 7.18 3.26 -1.39
CA GLU A 98 7.28 4.09 -2.61
C GLU A 98 7.08 3.19 -3.82
N ILE A 99 6.17 3.58 -4.71
CA ILE A 99 5.77 2.81 -5.88
C ILE A 99 6.18 3.57 -7.13
N SER A 100 6.87 2.88 -8.02
CA SER A 100 7.28 3.41 -9.32
C SER A 100 7.12 2.38 -10.43
N VAL A 101 7.04 2.84 -11.67
CA VAL A 101 7.03 2.00 -12.87
C VAL A 101 8.14 2.45 -13.82
N VAL A 102 8.86 1.51 -14.43
CA VAL A 102 9.92 1.85 -15.38
C VAL A 102 9.31 2.43 -16.67
N GLY A 103 9.60 3.69 -16.98
CA GLY A 103 9.18 4.39 -18.19
C GLY A 103 9.85 3.88 -19.46
N GLN A 104 9.36 4.33 -20.62
CA GLN A 104 9.93 3.98 -21.92
C GLN A 104 11.36 4.50 -22.12
N ASP A 105 11.70 5.60 -21.47
CA ASP A 105 13.03 6.19 -21.41
C ASP A 105 13.97 5.47 -20.43
N GLY A 106 13.47 4.46 -19.72
CA GLY A 106 14.19 3.71 -18.71
C GLY A 106 14.29 4.40 -17.35
N ASN A 107 13.71 5.59 -17.18
CA ASN A 107 13.63 6.26 -15.88
C ASN A 107 12.45 5.71 -15.06
N LEU A 108 12.50 5.91 -13.74
CA LEU A 108 11.37 5.57 -12.88
C LEU A 108 10.29 6.65 -12.95
N PHE A 109 9.09 6.25 -13.34
CA PHE A 109 7.88 7.06 -13.19
C PHE A 109 7.31 6.82 -11.80
N THR A 110 7.42 7.81 -10.92
CA THR A 110 6.87 7.72 -9.56
C THR A 110 5.35 7.73 -9.59
N VAL A 111 4.74 6.66 -9.10
CA VAL A 111 3.28 6.54 -8.94
C VAL A 111 2.84 7.26 -7.67
N GLY A 112 3.54 7.02 -6.56
CA GLY A 112 3.22 7.60 -5.27
C GLY A 112 3.62 6.70 -4.10
N PHE A 113 2.94 6.89 -2.98
CA PHE A 113 3.26 6.26 -1.71
C PHE A 113 2.03 5.63 -1.07
N CYS A 114 2.19 4.51 -0.39
CA CYS A 114 1.13 3.92 0.43
C CYS A 114 1.67 3.30 1.71
N MET A 115 0.77 2.98 2.63
CA MET A 115 1.10 2.19 3.81
C MET A 115 1.33 0.73 3.42
N ALA A 116 2.15 0.04 4.21
CA ALA A 116 2.49 -1.36 3.95
C ALA A 116 2.78 -2.16 5.22
N TYR A 117 2.67 -3.48 5.11
CA TYR A 117 3.18 -4.45 6.09
C TYR A 117 3.82 -5.62 5.36
N ILE A 118 4.81 -6.26 5.98
CA ILE A 118 5.37 -7.52 5.50
C ILE A 118 4.96 -8.62 6.48
N LEU A 119 4.35 -9.67 5.96
CA LEU A 119 3.91 -10.82 6.74
C LEU A 119 4.38 -12.11 6.06
N PRO A 120 4.79 -13.14 6.80
CA PRO A 120 4.91 -14.47 6.24
C PRO A 120 3.60 -14.89 5.57
N THR A 121 3.68 -15.51 4.40
CA THR A 121 2.51 -15.83 3.57
C THR A 121 1.45 -16.64 4.33
N GLU A 122 1.88 -17.55 5.20
CA GLU A 122 1.01 -18.39 6.03
C GLU A 122 0.22 -17.63 7.12
N LEU A 123 0.60 -16.38 7.42
CA LEU A 123 -0.08 -15.55 8.43
C LEU A 123 -1.16 -14.66 7.83
N ILE A 124 -1.23 -14.54 6.50
CA ILE A 124 -2.23 -13.71 5.85
C ILE A 124 -3.62 -14.32 6.07
N SER A 125 -4.52 -13.55 6.65
CA SER A 125 -5.93 -13.94 6.72
C SER A 125 -6.64 -13.68 5.38
N HIS A 126 -7.73 -14.41 5.10
CA HIS A 126 -8.57 -14.13 3.93
C HIS A 126 -9.06 -12.67 3.84
N ARG A 127 -9.11 -11.92 4.96
CA ARG A 127 -9.50 -10.51 4.99
C ARG A 127 -8.40 -9.58 4.46
N ALA A 128 -7.13 -9.91 4.69
CA ALA A 128 -5.99 -9.11 4.21
C ALA A 128 -5.47 -9.56 2.85
N ALA A 129 -5.81 -10.79 2.44
CA ALA A 129 -5.42 -11.34 1.13
C ALA A 129 -5.72 -10.43 -0.08
N PRO A 130 -6.85 -9.68 -0.12
CA PRO A 130 -7.12 -8.77 -1.24
C PRO A 130 -6.08 -7.64 -1.41
N LEU A 131 -5.43 -7.22 -0.32
CA LEU A 131 -4.43 -6.14 -0.30
C LEU A 131 -2.99 -6.67 -0.39
N SER A 132 -2.78 -7.98 -0.52
CA SER A 132 -1.46 -8.59 -0.42
C SER A 132 -0.87 -8.99 -1.77
N LEU A 133 0.41 -8.70 -1.96
CA LEU A 133 1.24 -9.20 -3.06
C LEU A 133 2.20 -10.27 -2.52
N GLN A 134 2.29 -11.42 -3.18
CA GLN A 134 3.24 -12.46 -2.78
C GLN A 134 4.64 -12.17 -3.30
N VAL A 135 5.63 -12.29 -2.42
CA VAL A 135 7.03 -12.02 -2.67
C VAL A 135 7.88 -13.10 -2.01
N GLY A 136 8.14 -14.18 -2.74
CA GLY A 136 8.82 -15.36 -2.17
C GLY A 136 7.98 -16.02 -1.08
N GLU A 137 8.54 -16.17 0.12
CA GLU A 137 7.85 -16.71 1.30
C GLU A 137 7.02 -15.64 2.05
N ASP A 138 7.21 -14.38 1.67
CA ASP A 138 6.52 -13.22 2.21
C ASP A 138 5.30 -12.82 1.41
N ALA A 139 4.45 -12.04 2.07
CA ALA A 139 3.54 -11.16 1.40
C ALA A 139 3.65 -9.74 1.92
N VAL A 140 3.50 -8.82 0.98
CA VAL A 140 3.50 -7.39 1.22
C VAL A 140 2.07 -6.91 1.11
N LEU A 141 1.48 -6.51 2.23
CA LEU A 141 0.20 -5.82 2.25
C LEU A 141 0.48 -4.37 1.85
N LEU A 142 -0.29 -3.84 0.90
CA LEU A 142 -0.15 -2.48 0.40
C LEU A 142 -1.48 -1.73 0.45
N GLY A 143 -1.41 -0.44 0.71
CA GLY A 143 -2.56 0.46 0.60
C GLY A 143 -3.22 0.73 1.95
N PRO A 144 -4.56 0.83 2.00
CA PRO A 144 -5.49 0.56 0.89
C PRO A 144 -5.46 1.60 -0.23
N GLU A 145 -4.79 2.73 -0.03
CA GLU A 145 -4.73 3.83 -1.01
C GLU A 145 -3.28 4.30 -1.27
N ILE A 146 -3.03 4.78 -2.49
CA ILE A 146 -1.79 5.43 -2.92
C ILE A 146 -1.99 6.94 -2.92
N LEU A 147 -1.19 7.66 -2.14
CA LEU A 147 -0.99 9.09 -2.28
C LEU A 147 -0.10 9.35 -3.49
N THR A 148 -0.68 9.93 -4.53
CA THR A 148 0.04 10.24 -5.77
C THR A 148 0.90 11.50 -5.60
N GLY A 149 2.02 11.56 -6.32
CA GLY A 149 2.90 12.73 -6.31
C GLY A 149 3.91 12.68 -5.17
N ASP A 150 4.24 13.84 -4.62
CA ASP A 150 5.24 13.96 -3.57
C ASP A 150 4.67 13.72 -2.17
N LEU A 151 5.54 13.27 -1.28
CA LEU A 151 5.23 13.17 0.14
C LEU A 151 5.10 14.57 0.75
N PRO A 152 4.11 14.78 1.62
CA PRO A 152 4.01 15.97 2.45
C PRO A 152 5.24 16.15 3.34
N GLU A 153 5.61 17.41 3.62
CA GLU A 153 6.74 17.73 4.51
C GLU A 153 6.55 17.22 5.94
N ALA A 154 5.28 17.15 6.36
CA ALA A 154 4.88 16.63 7.65
C ALA A 154 3.84 15.53 7.49
N ILE A 155 4.14 14.34 8.02
CA ILE A 155 3.21 13.22 8.03
C ILE A 155 3.08 12.71 9.46
N MET A 156 1.83 12.71 9.93
CA MET A 156 1.46 12.23 11.24
C MET A 156 0.57 11.01 11.08
N GLY A 157 0.84 10.00 11.88
CA GLY A 157 0.06 8.77 11.91
C GLY A 157 -0.29 8.35 13.33
N THR A 158 -1.04 7.26 13.40
CA THR A 158 -1.37 6.55 14.62
C THR A 158 -1.18 5.07 14.36
N LEU A 159 -0.47 4.40 15.27
CA LEU A 159 -0.50 2.94 15.37
C LEU A 159 -1.44 2.57 16.51
N SER A 160 -2.45 1.76 16.22
CA SER A 160 -3.39 1.24 17.20
C SER A 160 -3.30 -0.28 17.26
N GLN A 161 -3.42 -0.85 18.46
CA GLN A 161 -3.74 -2.27 18.62
C GLN A 161 -5.19 -2.40 19.04
N VAL A 162 -5.95 -3.16 18.26
CA VAL A 162 -7.38 -3.38 18.45
C VAL A 162 -7.61 -4.84 18.83
N ARG A 163 -8.36 -5.06 19.91
CA ARG A 163 -8.79 -6.38 20.39
C ARG A 163 -10.30 -6.37 20.56
N ASN A 164 -11.00 -7.30 19.92
CA ASN A 164 -12.47 -7.39 19.99
C ASN A 164 -13.17 -6.05 19.70
N GLY A 165 -12.64 -5.28 18.75
CA GLY A 165 -13.16 -3.95 18.37
C GLY A 165 -12.81 -2.82 19.35
N GLN A 166 -12.04 -3.07 20.40
CA GLN A 166 -11.59 -2.06 21.36
C GLN A 166 -10.11 -1.74 21.17
N VAL A 167 -9.77 -0.45 21.14
CA VAL A 167 -8.37 0.01 21.12
C VAL A 167 -7.76 -0.20 22.50
N ILE A 168 -6.74 -1.07 22.59
CA ILE A 168 -6.04 -1.40 23.84
C ILE A 168 -4.65 -0.76 23.95
N TYR A 169 -4.12 -0.29 22.82
CA TYR A 169 -2.90 0.51 22.73
C TYR A 169 -3.05 1.49 21.58
N LYS A 170 -2.51 2.69 21.75
CA LYS A 170 -2.51 3.76 20.75
C LYS A 170 -1.27 4.62 20.93
N ASP A 171 -0.53 4.84 19.86
CA ASP A 171 0.62 5.73 19.84
C ASP A 171 0.65 6.58 18.57
N ARG A 172 1.22 7.78 18.67
CA ARG A 172 1.31 8.72 17.54
C ARG A 172 2.65 8.55 16.83
N LEU A 173 2.59 8.53 15.51
CA LEU A 173 3.75 8.42 14.64
C LEU A 173 4.04 9.79 14.03
N SER A 174 5.27 10.28 14.19
CA SER A 174 5.79 11.38 13.36
C SER A 174 6.73 10.76 12.34
N LEU A 175 6.42 10.93 11.05
CA LEU A 175 7.15 10.24 9.98
C LEU A 175 8.19 11.15 9.30
N ASN A 176 8.30 12.41 9.72
CA ASN A 176 9.15 13.42 9.07
C ASN A 176 10.62 13.00 9.01
N GLU A 177 11.12 12.39 10.08
CA GLU A 177 12.52 11.98 10.18
C GLU A 177 12.84 10.77 9.28
N ILE A 178 11.84 9.98 8.92
CA ILE A 178 11.99 8.78 8.08
C ILE A 178 12.18 9.19 6.63
N PHE A 179 11.40 10.14 6.15
CA PHE A 179 11.57 10.64 4.78
C PHE A 179 12.89 11.39 4.59
N ILE A 180 13.41 12.02 5.64
CA ILE A 180 14.75 12.62 5.63
C ILE A 180 15.83 11.53 5.59
N ALA A 181 15.66 10.44 6.34
CA ALA A 181 16.66 9.39 6.51
C ALA A 181 16.75 8.42 5.31
N TYR A 182 15.67 8.22 4.56
CA TYR A 182 15.62 7.27 3.45
C TYR A 182 15.63 8.01 2.09
N PRO A 183 16.79 8.09 1.40
CA PRO A 183 16.85 8.71 0.09
C PRO A 183 15.99 7.92 -0.91
N ARG A 184 15.12 8.64 -1.63
CA ARG A 184 14.31 8.08 -2.74
C ARG A 184 15.21 7.31 -3.70
N VAL A 185 14.85 6.07 -4.03
CA VAL A 185 15.56 5.33 -5.08
C VAL A 185 15.32 6.01 -6.41
N LYS A 186 16.37 6.66 -6.93
CA LYS A 186 16.36 7.33 -8.23
C LYS A 186 16.81 6.42 -9.38
N PHE A 187 17.16 5.17 -9.09
CA PHE A 187 17.81 4.28 -10.04
C PHE A 187 17.10 2.93 -10.08
N LYS A 188 16.74 2.48 -11.28
CA LYS A 188 16.29 1.10 -11.53
C LYS A 188 17.45 0.11 -11.40
N PHE A 189 17.15 -1.17 -11.23
CA PHE A 189 18.16 -2.21 -11.41
C PHE A 189 18.58 -2.29 -12.89
N GLU A 190 19.83 -2.66 -13.16
CA GLU A 190 20.32 -2.85 -14.54
C GLU A 190 19.50 -3.88 -15.32
N THR A 191 18.93 -4.85 -14.62
CA THR A 191 18.11 -5.94 -15.16
C THR A 191 16.64 -5.57 -15.38
N SER A 192 16.24 -4.34 -15.07
CA SER A 192 14.84 -3.93 -15.16
C SER A 192 14.43 -3.58 -16.58
N HIS A 193 13.24 -4.05 -16.94
CA HIS A 193 12.62 -3.82 -18.23
C HIS A 193 11.63 -2.66 -18.14
N THR A 194 11.36 -2.04 -19.29
CA THR A 194 10.25 -1.08 -19.41
C THR A 194 8.97 -1.71 -18.88
N ALA A 195 8.18 -0.92 -18.16
CA ALA A 195 6.92 -1.30 -17.54
C ALA A 195 7.03 -2.22 -16.30
N ASP A 196 8.24 -2.60 -15.86
CA ASP A 196 8.43 -3.27 -14.57
C ASP A 196 7.97 -2.38 -13.41
N VAL A 197 7.41 -3.00 -12.36
CA VAL A 197 6.96 -2.32 -11.15
C VAL A 197 8.06 -2.38 -10.09
N PHE A 198 8.29 -1.24 -9.44
CA PHE A 198 9.24 -1.07 -8.34
C PHE A 198 8.52 -0.68 -7.07
N ILE A 199 8.78 -1.42 -5.98
CA ILE A 199 8.27 -1.12 -4.65
C ILE A 199 9.45 -1.07 -3.70
N GLN A 200 9.70 0.11 -3.14
CA GLN A 200 10.68 0.30 -2.09
C GLN A 200 9.97 0.44 -0.75
N LEU A 201 10.23 -0.48 0.18
CA LEU A 201 9.71 -0.44 1.53
C LEU A 201 10.70 0.27 2.45
N PHE A 202 10.19 1.14 3.31
CA PHE A 202 10.99 1.81 4.35
C PHE A 202 10.27 1.79 5.69
N SER A 203 11.07 1.61 6.75
CA SER A 203 10.59 1.43 8.11
C SER A 203 10.50 2.76 8.84
N PRO A 204 9.31 3.15 9.33
CA PRO A 204 9.22 4.22 10.28
C PRO A 204 9.59 3.85 11.73
N PHE A 205 9.89 2.57 12.00
CA PHE A 205 9.91 2.01 13.36
C PHE A 205 11.27 1.86 14.03
N GLU A 206 12.39 2.28 13.41
CA GLU A 206 13.70 2.29 14.12
C GLU A 206 13.68 3.15 15.41
N ARG A 207 12.67 4.01 15.57
CA ARG A 207 12.50 4.91 16.72
C ARG A 207 11.32 4.59 17.64
N PHE A 208 10.66 3.44 17.45
CA PHE A 208 9.45 3.10 18.20
C PHE A 208 9.64 1.89 19.12
N GLN A 209 8.99 1.96 20.27
CA GLN A 209 8.90 0.84 21.20
C GLN A 209 7.67 0.00 20.84
N THR A 210 7.85 -1.31 20.72
CA THR A 210 6.72 -2.23 20.57
C THR A 210 5.79 -2.10 21.79
N PRO A 211 4.46 -2.19 21.63
CA PRO A 211 3.54 -2.17 22.75
C PRO A 211 3.95 -3.23 23.80
N ASP A 212 4.00 -2.86 25.08
CA ASP A 212 4.26 -3.81 26.18
C ASP A 212 3.05 -4.71 26.49
N THR A 213 2.08 -4.76 25.58
CA THR A 213 0.90 -5.59 25.70
C THR A 213 1.16 -6.97 25.10
N LYS A 214 0.87 -8.02 25.85
CA LYS A 214 0.90 -9.39 25.31
C LYS A 214 -0.12 -9.52 24.17
N MET A 215 0.38 -9.92 23.01
CA MET A 215 -0.44 -10.14 21.83
C MET A 215 -1.32 -11.39 22.01
N GLN A 216 -2.53 -11.34 21.44
CA GLN A 216 -3.53 -12.41 21.52
C GLN A 216 -4.13 -12.72 20.15
N ASP A 217 -4.75 -13.89 20.02
CA ASP A 217 -5.49 -14.22 18.80
C ASP A 217 -6.68 -13.27 18.63
N GLY A 218 -6.88 -12.78 17.40
CA GLY A 218 -7.89 -11.75 17.11
C GLY A 218 -7.43 -10.31 17.31
N ASP A 219 -6.20 -10.07 17.77
CA ASP A 219 -5.61 -8.73 17.74
C ASP A 219 -5.38 -8.27 16.29
N VAL A 220 -5.61 -6.98 16.03
CA VAL A 220 -5.31 -6.31 14.76
C VAL A 220 -4.47 -5.08 15.07
N PHE A 221 -3.43 -4.85 14.27
CA PHE A 221 -2.70 -3.59 14.28
C PHE A 221 -3.24 -2.72 13.15
N GLU A 222 -3.70 -1.53 13.48
CA GLU A 222 -4.21 -0.55 12.52
C GLU A 222 -3.16 0.56 12.38
N LEU A 223 -2.70 0.81 11.16
CA LEU A 223 -1.93 1.98 10.81
C LEU A 223 -2.86 3.00 10.14
N ALA A 224 -3.02 4.17 10.77
CA ALA A 224 -3.77 5.28 10.20
C ALA A 224 -2.84 6.48 9.99
N ILE A 225 -2.75 6.97 8.75
CA ILE A 225 -1.97 8.16 8.41
C ILE A 225 -2.89 9.06 7.59
N ASP A 226 -3.15 10.27 8.10
CA ASP A 226 -4.19 11.16 7.56
C ASP A 226 -4.00 11.42 6.05
N GLN A 227 -2.75 11.53 5.61
CA GLN A 227 -2.40 11.81 4.21
C GLN A 227 -2.48 10.58 3.29
N PHE A 228 -2.51 9.36 3.84
CA PHE A 228 -2.68 8.12 3.07
C PHE A 228 -4.13 7.61 3.06
N GLY A 229 -5.06 8.33 3.70
CA GLY A 229 -6.48 8.05 3.60
C GLY A 229 -6.96 6.98 4.59
N LEU A 230 -7.62 5.95 4.08
CA LEU A 230 -8.16 4.85 4.86
C LEU A 230 -7.05 4.10 5.61
N PRO A 231 -7.32 3.60 6.83
CA PRO A 231 -6.32 2.88 7.60
C PRO A 231 -5.96 1.53 6.95
N LEU A 232 -4.75 1.04 7.24
CA LEU A 232 -4.30 -0.30 6.85
C LEU A 232 -4.26 -1.22 8.06
N ASP A 233 -5.01 -2.31 7.98
CA ASP A 233 -5.04 -3.34 9.00
C ASP A 233 -4.01 -4.43 8.74
N ASN A 234 -3.18 -4.71 9.74
CA ASN A 234 -2.35 -5.90 9.84
C ASN A 234 -3.03 -6.92 10.77
N PRO A 235 -3.58 -8.03 10.24
CA PRO A 235 -4.12 -9.11 11.06
C PRO A 235 -3.00 -10.02 11.56
N TRP A 236 -2.05 -9.46 12.31
CA TRP A 236 -0.91 -10.22 12.82
C TRP A 236 -1.39 -11.32 13.76
N LYS A 237 -1.01 -12.58 13.48
CA LYS A 237 -1.27 -13.75 14.32
C LYS A 237 -0.01 -14.21 15.07
N PRO A 238 0.18 -13.83 16.34
CA PRO A 238 1.41 -14.12 17.10
C PRO A 238 1.62 -15.62 17.36
N ASN A 239 0.53 -16.38 17.53
CA ASN A 239 0.58 -17.79 17.93
C ASN A 239 1.15 -18.73 16.85
N MET A 240 1.24 -18.29 15.60
CA MET A 240 1.77 -19.09 14.50
C MET A 240 3.31 -19.05 14.42
N LEU A 241 3.93 -17.93 14.82
CA LEU A 241 5.40 -17.79 14.85
C LEU A 241 6.05 -18.64 15.97
N GLN A 242 5.36 -18.84 17.09
CA GLN A 242 5.86 -19.66 18.20
C GLN A 242 5.92 -21.17 17.89
N LYS A 243 5.14 -21.65 16.90
CA LYS A 243 5.20 -23.05 16.45
C LYS A 243 6.42 -23.34 15.58
N GLN A 244 6.93 -22.36 14.82
CA GLN A 244 8.12 -22.52 13.98
C GLN A 244 9.43 -22.44 14.78
N ALA A 245 9.48 -21.68 15.87
CA ALA A 245 10.64 -21.63 16.75
C ALA A 245 10.82 -22.88 17.64
N ARG A 246 9.90 -23.84 17.57
CA ARG A 246 9.89 -25.08 18.38
C ARG A 246 9.90 -26.36 17.54
N ALA A 247 10.07 -26.25 16.22
CA ALA A 247 10.17 -27.39 15.29
C ALA A 247 11.61 -27.60 14.85
#